data_AF-H5WM55-F1
#
_entry.id   AF-H5WM55-F1
#
_cell.length_a   1.000
_cell.length_b   1.000
_cell.length_c   1.000
_cell.angle_alpha   90.00
_cell.angle_beta   90.00
_cell.angle_gamma   90.00
#
_symmetry.space_group_name_H-M   'P 1'
#
loop_
_entity.id
_entity.type
_entity.pdbx_description
1 polymer ?
#
loop_
_entity_poly.entity_id
_entity_poly.type
_entity_poly.pdbx_seq_one_letter_code
_entity_poly.pdbx_strand_id
1 'polypeptide(L)'
;MSMSLHTAWRGNDLMVMRQDREVDRIPANDIRRVILAYRGHGDSPGDLAFALFELAEETVILPAQSGIGGRVHFERQAFWTERNCIYWVALSKVSLPRQLRPGHWLLRRDRPGHVRLAHEQLAGLIDAWPLEGPQTWDQRKWQRIARSRALAPLVHLDEARAGR
;
A
#
# COMPACT_ATOMS: atom_id res chain seq x y z
N MET A 1 22.70 7.99 14.35
CA MET A 1 22.02 8.76 13.28
C MET A 1 21.22 7.78 12.44
N SER A 2 19.89 7.94 12.40
CA SER A 2 19.00 7.05 11.63
C SER A 2 19.20 7.29 10.13
N MET A 3 19.58 6.26 9.37
CA MET A 3 19.64 6.27 7.90
C MET A 3 18.22 6.16 7.30
N SER A 4 17.28 6.99 7.73
CA SER A 4 15.88 6.85 7.37
C SER A 4 15.60 7.29 5.94
N LEU A 5 15.01 6.38 5.17
CA LEU A 5 14.35 6.67 3.90
C LEU A 5 13.09 7.50 4.17
N HIS A 6 12.80 8.50 3.33
CA HIS A 6 11.51 9.19 3.35
C HIS A 6 11.01 9.47 1.94
N THR A 7 9.70 9.53 1.76
CA THR A 7 9.05 9.79 0.47
C THR A 7 8.16 11.02 0.55
N ALA A 8 8.22 11.88 -0.45
CA ALA A 8 7.44 13.12 -0.51
C ALA A 8 7.12 13.53 -1.95
N TRP A 9 5.99 14.20 -2.12
CA TRP A 9 5.64 14.82 -3.40
C TRP A 9 6.49 16.07 -3.66
N ARG A 10 7.01 16.21 -4.88
CA ARG A 10 7.67 17.42 -5.38
C ARG A 10 7.24 17.65 -6.81
N GLY A 11 6.47 18.72 -7.05
CA GLY A 11 5.87 18.94 -8.36
C GLY A 11 4.96 17.77 -8.73
N ASN A 12 5.14 17.14 -9.88
CA ASN A 12 4.34 15.96 -10.25
C ASN A 12 4.93 14.64 -9.75
N ASP A 13 6.11 14.65 -9.13
CA ASP A 13 6.87 13.42 -8.90
C ASP A 13 6.87 13.02 -7.43
N LEU A 14 6.90 11.72 -7.18
CA LEU A 14 7.14 11.17 -5.86
C LEU A 14 8.64 10.95 -5.70
N MET A 15 9.27 11.76 -4.85
CA MET A 15 10.70 11.67 -4.56
C MET A 15 10.95 10.69 -3.41
N VAL A 16 12.00 9.90 -3.56
CA VAL A 16 12.53 9.00 -2.55
C VAL A 16 13.87 9.55 -2.09
N MET A 17 13.96 9.84 -0.81
CA MET A 17 15.08 10.56 -0.21
C MET A 17 15.74 9.73 0.87
N ARG A 18 17.08 9.81 0.96
CA ARG A 18 17.87 9.25 2.05
C ARG A 18 18.84 10.31 2.54
N GLN A 19 18.75 10.69 3.82
CA GLN A 19 19.61 11.73 4.40
C GLN A 19 19.64 13.02 3.54
N ASP A 20 18.45 13.49 3.16
CA ASP A 20 18.23 14.68 2.33
C ASP A 20 18.82 14.65 0.91
N ARG A 21 19.28 13.48 0.46
CA ARG A 21 19.67 13.23 -0.92
C ARG A 21 18.58 12.45 -1.65
N GLU A 22 18.27 12.89 -2.87
CA GLU A 22 17.44 12.13 -3.79
C GLU A 22 18.16 10.84 -4.16
N VAL A 23 17.50 9.71 -3.89
CA VAL A 23 18.00 8.37 -4.26
C VAL A 23 17.12 7.73 -5.33
N ASP A 24 15.89 8.19 -5.48
CA ASP A 24 15.01 7.81 -6.59
C ASP A 24 13.88 8.81 -6.79
N ARG A 25 13.23 8.72 -7.94
CA ARG A 25 12.09 9.53 -8.33
C ARG A 25 11.11 8.70 -9.14
N ILE A 26 9.84 8.75 -8.76
CA ILE A 26 8.75 8.09 -9.43
C ILE A 26 7.85 9.17 -10.06
N PRO A 27 7.87 9.34 -11.39
CA PRO A 27 6.97 10.27 -12.05
C PRO A 27 5.52 9.82 -11.90
N ALA A 28 4.61 10.70 -11.46
CA ALA A 28 3.21 10.30 -11.23
C ALA A 28 2.52 9.76 -12.49
N ASN A 29 2.86 10.30 -13.65
CA ASN A 29 2.27 9.91 -14.93
C ASN A 29 2.63 8.48 -15.34
N ASP A 30 3.78 7.98 -14.86
CA ASP A 30 4.27 6.64 -15.19
C ASP A 30 3.67 5.56 -14.29
N ILE A 31 3.03 5.95 -13.18
CA ILE A 31 2.40 5.02 -12.24
C ILE A 31 1.22 4.34 -12.94
N ARG A 32 1.34 3.05 -13.23
CA ARG A 32 0.27 2.20 -13.77
C ARG A 32 -0.55 1.58 -12.64
N ARG A 33 0.13 1.07 -11.62
CA ARG A 33 -0.47 0.40 -10.47
C ARG A 33 0.29 0.69 -9.20
N VAL A 34 -0.43 0.80 -8.09
CA VAL A 34 0.15 0.77 -6.75
C VAL A 34 -0.45 -0.40 -6.00
N ILE A 35 0.38 -1.27 -5.44
CA ILE A 35 -0.05 -2.39 -4.62
C ILE A 35 0.42 -2.16 -3.18
N LEU A 36 -0.53 -2.12 -2.26
CA LEU A 36 -0.29 -1.95 -0.84
C LEU A 36 -0.37 -3.32 -0.15
N ALA A 37 0.79 -3.83 0.26
CA ALA A 37 0.88 -5.08 1.01
C ALA A 37 0.75 -4.80 2.50
N TYR A 38 -0.28 -5.36 3.14
CA TYR A 38 -0.65 -5.04 4.52
C TYR A 38 -0.59 -6.25 5.45
N ARG A 39 -0.39 -5.98 6.75
CA ARG A 39 -0.54 -6.94 7.84
C ARG A 39 -1.90 -6.73 8.52
N GLY A 40 -2.35 -7.73 9.28
CA GLY A 40 -3.63 -7.64 9.99
C GLY A 40 -4.77 -7.34 9.03
N HIS A 41 -5.50 -6.24 9.28
CA HIS A 41 -6.67 -5.85 8.49
C HIS A 41 -6.36 -4.82 7.38
N GLY A 42 -5.18 -4.19 7.40
CA GLY A 42 -4.81 -3.17 6.40
C GLY A 42 -5.64 -1.90 6.50
N ASP A 43 -6.03 -1.53 7.72
CA ASP A 43 -6.96 -0.43 8.01
C ASP A 43 -6.25 0.85 8.45
N SER A 44 -4.98 0.76 8.81
CA SER A 44 -4.16 1.90 9.20
C SER A 44 -2.85 1.95 8.41
N PRO A 45 -2.26 3.14 8.22
CA PRO A 45 -0.90 3.27 7.68
C PRO A 45 0.15 2.38 8.38
N GLY A 46 -0.05 2.10 9.68
CA GLY A 46 0.83 1.23 10.46
C GLY A 46 0.75 -0.26 10.08
N ASP A 47 -0.34 -0.68 9.45
CA ASP A 47 -0.51 -2.04 8.94
C ASP A 47 0.28 -2.28 7.65
N LEU A 48 0.74 -1.22 6.99
CA LEU A 48 1.49 -1.35 5.75
C LEU A 48 2.82 -2.07 6.01
N ALA A 49 3.12 -3.08 5.22
CA ALA A 49 4.43 -3.74 5.21
C ALA A 49 5.36 -3.09 4.18
N PHE A 50 4.85 -2.92 2.96
CA PHE A 50 5.52 -2.22 1.87
C PHE A 50 4.50 -1.77 0.82
N ALA A 51 4.88 -0.82 -0.01
CA ALA A 51 4.15 -0.43 -1.21
C ALA A 51 4.97 -0.81 -2.45
N LEU A 52 4.28 -1.24 -3.49
CA LEU A 52 4.87 -1.57 -4.79
C LEU A 52 4.25 -0.66 -5.84
N PHE A 53 5.09 0.00 -6.64
CA PHE A 53 4.69 0.85 -7.75
C PHE A 53 5.07 0.17 -9.05
N GLU A 54 4.09 -0.24 -9.83
CA GLU A 54 4.30 -0.70 -11.20
C GLU A 54 4.30 0.51 -12.13
N LEU A 55 5.43 0.72 -12.79
CA LEU A 55 5.65 1.71 -13.83
C LEU A 55 5.59 1.03 -15.20
N ALA A 56 6.04 1.74 -16.24
CA ALA A 56 6.01 1.20 -17.59
C ALA A 56 6.90 -0.04 -17.77
N GLU A 57 8.16 0.10 -17.39
CA GLU A 57 9.21 -0.90 -17.59
C GLU A 57 9.79 -1.38 -16.25
N GLU A 58 9.38 -0.75 -15.15
CA GLU A 58 10.01 -0.92 -13.86
C GLU A 58 8.99 -1.15 -12.76
N THR A 59 9.45 -1.76 -11.68
CA THR A 59 8.72 -1.91 -10.44
C THR A 59 9.55 -1.35 -9.31
N VAL A 60 8.95 -0.49 -8.49
CA VAL A 60 9.60 0.13 -7.34
C VAL A 60 8.96 -0.36 -6.05
N ILE A 61 9.77 -0.91 -5.14
CA ILE A 61 9.32 -1.36 -3.81
C ILE A 61 9.80 -0.36 -2.77
N LEU A 62 8.85 0.16 -1.99
CA LEU A 62 9.07 1.09 -0.92
C LEU A 62 8.68 0.47 0.44
N PRO A 63 9.58 0.46 1.44
CA PRO A 63 9.22 0.02 2.78
C PRO A 63 8.19 0.95 3.43
N ALA A 64 7.36 0.42 4.32
CA ALA A 64 6.41 1.24 5.08
C ALA A 64 7.07 2.39 5.85
N GLN A 65 8.31 2.18 6.33
CA GLN A 65 9.09 3.19 7.05
C GLN A 65 9.48 4.39 6.18
N SER A 66 9.32 4.33 4.86
CA SER A 66 9.55 5.47 3.97
C SER A 66 8.51 6.58 4.15
N GLY A 67 7.44 6.35 4.92
CA GLY A 67 6.32 7.29 5.05
C GLY A 67 5.30 7.18 3.92
N ILE A 68 5.45 6.20 3.02
CA ILE A 68 4.57 6.00 1.87
C ILE A 68 3.11 5.75 2.27
N GLY A 69 2.86 4.95 3.32
CA GLY A 69 1.52 4.68 3.83
C GLY A 69 0.84 5.87 4.51
N GLY A 70 1.60 6.91 4.82
CA GLY A 70 1.09 8.14 5.43
C GLY A 70 0.97 9.24 4.39
N ARG A 71 1.76 10.30 4.60
CA ARG A 71 1.67 11.59 3.93
C ARG A 71 1.48 11.51 2.41
N VAL A 72 2.19 10.62 1.72
CA VAL A 72 2.11 10.50 0.25
C VAL A 72 0.71 10.14 -0.26
N HIS A 73 0.01 9.24 0.41
CA HIS A 73 -1.35 8.88 0.02
C HIS A 73 -2.40 9.92 0.47
N PHE A 74 -2.17 10.61 1.60
CA PHE A 74 -3.12 11.61 2.11
C PHE A 74 -2.96 13.00 1.47
N GLU A 75 -1.77 13.41 1.03
CA GLU A 75 -1.55 14.75 0.44
C GLU A 75 -2.21 14.93 -0.94
N ARG A 76 -2.47 13.84 -1.66
CA ARG A 76 -2.97 13.88 -3.04
C ARG A 76 -4.16 12.98 -3.28
N GLN A 77 -5.18 13.10 -2.44
CA GLN A 77 -6.38 12.26 -2.53
C GLN A 77 -7.09 12.37 -3.89
N ALA A 78 -7.20 13.57 -4.47
CA ALA A 78 -7.84 13.79 -5.77
C ALA A 78 -7.10 13.01 -6.88
N PHE A 79 -5.77 13.13 -6.93
CA PHE A 79 -4.93 12.38 -7.87
C PHE A 79 -5.13 10.86 -7.73
N TRP A 80 -5.07 10.32 -6.50
CA TRP A 80 -5.24 8.88 -6.29
C TRP A 80 -6.64 8.38 -6.64
N THR A 81 -7.65 9.21 -6.39
CA THR A 81 -9.04 8.90 -6.72
C THR A 81 -9.26 8.88 -8.22
N GLU A 82 -8.75 9.89 -8.94
CA GLU A 82 -8.84 9.98 -10.39
C GLU A 82 -8.04 8.88 -11.09
N ARG A 83 -6.81 8.61 -10.61
CA ARG A 83 -5.95 7.57 -11.19
C ARG A 83 -6.52 6.16 -10.99
N ASN A 84 -7.30 5.96 -9.93
CA ASN A 84 -8.00 4.71 -9.60
C ASN A 84 -7.12 3.45 -9.76
N CYS A 85 -5.90 3.50 -9.21
CA CYS A 85 -4.86 2.51 -9.48
C CYS A 85 -4.28 1.84 -8.22
N ILE A 86 -4.91 2.01 -7.06
CA ILE A 86 -4.43 1.47 -5.78
C ILE A 86 -5.11 0.14 -5.47
N TYR A 87 -4.32 -0.91 -5.32
CA TYR A 87 -4.74 -2.27 -5.01
C TYR A 87 -4.14 -2.72 -3.69
N TRP A 88 -4.73 -3.76 -3.12
CA TRP A 88 -4.42 -4.21 -1.78
C TRP A 88 -4.21 -5.71 -1.75
N VAL A 89 -3.26 -6.16 -0.92
CA VAL A 89 -3.00 -7.58 -0.74
C VAL A 89 -2.57 -7.86 0.69
N ALA A 90 -3.13 -8.91 1.29
CA ALA A 90 -2.66 -9.39 2.57
C ALA A 90 -1.23 -9.93 2.42
N LEU A 91 -0.32 -9.51 3.30
CA LEU A 91 1.09 -9.90 3.25
C LEU A 91 1.28 -11.44 3.25
N SER A 92 0.38 -12.16 3.92
CA SER A 92 0.37 -13.64 3.95
C SER A 92 0.10 -14.29 2.58
N LYS A 93 -0.39 -13.54 1.60
CA LYS A 93 -0.69 -13.99 0.23
C LYS A 93 0.34 -13.52 -0.80
N VAL A 94 1.31 -12.71 -0.37
CA VAL A 94 2.37 -12.17 -1.22
C VAL A 94 3.48 -13.22 -1.39
N SER A 95 3.82 -13.53 -2.63
CA SER A 95 4.98 -14.32 -3.01
C SER A 95 6.07 -13.42 -3.60
N LEU A 96 7.11 -13.12 -2.81
CA LEU A 96 8.29 -12.40 -3.30
C LEU A 96 9.50 -13.35 -3.48
N PRO A 97 10.37 -13.07 -4.49
CA PRO A 97 11.68 -13.71 -4.60
C PRO A 97 12.44 -13.62 -3.28
N ARG A 98 13.20 -14.65 -2.92
CA ARG A 98 13.84 -14.77 -1.59
C ARG A 98 14.65 -13.53 -1.20
N GLN A 99 15.35 -12.93 -2.16
CA GLN A 99 16.15 -11.71 -1.99
C GLN A 99 15.34 -10.44 -1.67
N LEU A 100 14.04 -10.46 -1.96
CA LEU A 100 13.09 -9.37 -1.73
C LEU A 100 12.14 -9.66 -0.55
N ARG A 101 12.33 -10.74 0.22
CA ARG A 101 11.42 -11.07 1.34
C ARG A 101 11.70 -10.21 2.60
N PRO A 102 10.65 -9.79 3.32
CA PRO A 102 10.79 -8.95 4.52
C PRO A 102 11.74 -9.41 5.62
N GLY A 103 11.79 -10.70 5.92
CA GLY A 103 12.71 -11.24 6.94
C GLY A 103 14.18 -11.19 6.50
N HIS A 104 14.45 -11.31 5.19
CA HIS A 104 15.79 -11.18 4.64
C HIS A 104 16.24 -9.73 4.55
N TRP A 105 15.30 -8.77 4.53
CA TRP A 105 15.62 -7.36 4.68
C TRP A 105 16.36 -7.14 5.99
N LEU A 106 15.92 -7.74 7.11
CA LEU A 106 16.60 -7.64 8.41
C LEU A 106 18.07 -8.07 8.41
N LEU A 107 18.56 -8.86 7.46
CA LEU A 107 19.98 -9.27 7.43
C LEU A 107 20.81 -8.45 6.44
N ARG A 108 20.18 -7.62 5.61
CA ARG A 108 20.88 -6.69 4.71
C ARG A 108 21.19 -5.40 5.49
N ARG A 109 22.33 -4.75 5.19
CA ARG A 109 22.58 -3.38 5.69
C ARG A 109 21.53 -2.39 5.15
N ASP A 110 20.89 -2.74 4.03
CA ASP A 110 19.77 -2.05 3.39
C ASP A 110 18.51 -2.92 3.41
N ARG A 111 17.66 -2.71 4.43
CA ARG A 111 16.44 -3.50 4.72
C ARG A 111 15.17 -2.76 4.27
N PRO A 112 14.29 -3.35 3.44
CA PRO A 112 14.60 -3.27 2.01
C PRO A 112 15.09 -1.85 1.77
N GLY A 113 16.35 -1.72 1.37
CA GLY A 113 16.66 -0.52 0.61
C GLY A 113 15.57 -0.40 -0.43
N HIS A 114 15.00 0.80 -0.60
CA HIS A 114 14.21 1.11 -1.78
C HIS A 114 14.79 0.31 -2.98
N VAL A 115 13.94 -0.48 -3.64
CA VAL A 115 14.36 -1.36 -4.74
C VAL A 115 13.65 -0.89 -5.99
N ARG A 116 14.41 -0.66 -7.04
CA ARG A 116 13.90 -0.50 -8.40
C ARG A 116 14.43 -1.65 -9.24
N LEU A 117 13.55 -2.30 -9.99
CA LEU A 117 13.86 -3.47 -10.79
C LEU A 117 13.01 -3.48 -12.07
N ALA A 118 13.45 -4.22 -13.08
CA ALA A 118 12.68 -4.40 -14.30
C ALA A 118 11.33 -5.07 -13.99
N HIS A 119 10.26 -4.60 -14.63
CA HIS A 119 8.89 -5.04 -14.39
C HIS A 119 8.73 -6.56 -14.58
N GLU A 120 9.36 -7.11 -15.63
CA GLU A 120 9.34 -8.55 -15.95
C GLU A 120 9.81 -9.46 -14.81
N GLN A 121 10.66 -8.95 -13.89
CA GLN A 121 11.18 -9.73 -12.77
C GLN A 121 10.12 -10.05 -11.72
N LEU A 122 9.01 -9.29 -11.69
CA LEU A 122 7.92 -9.47 -10.73
C LEU A 122 6.55 -9.65 -11.36
N ALA A 123 6.34 -9.24 -12.61
CA ALA A 123 5.02 -9.25 -13.26
C ALA A 123 4.29 -10.60 -13.09
N GLY A 124 4.92 -11.71 -13.47
CA GLY A 124 4.29 -13.04 -13.37
C GLY A 124 4.02 -13.50 -11.93
N LEU A 125 4.73 -12.97 -10.92
CA LEU A 125 4.42 -13.24 -9.52
C LEU A 125 3.25 -12.38 -9.02
N ILE A 126 3.23 -11.11 -9.42
CA ILE A 126 2.18 -10.14 -9.07
C ILE A 126 0.82 -10.57 -9.64
N ASP A 127 0.80 -11.08 -10.87
CA ASP A 127 -0.41 -11.55 -11.54
C ASP A 127 -1.12 -12.69 -10.77
N ALA A 128 -0.36 -13.46 -9.98
CA ALA A 128 -0.89 -14.53 -9.14
C ALA A 128 -1.41 -14.04 -7.78
N TRP A 129 -1.20 -12.77 -7.41
CA TRP A 129 -1.64 -12.24 -6.12
C TRP A 129 -3.16 -11.97 -6.13
N PRO A 130 -3.87 -12.31 -5.04
CA PRO A 130 -5.30 -12.00 -4.90
C PRO A 130 -5.48 -10.52 -4.54
N LEU A 131 -5.42 -9.66 -5.55
CA LEU A 131 -5.47 -8.21 -5.38
C LEU A 131 -6.91 -7.72 -5.21
N GLU A 132 -7.15 -6.90 -4.19
CA GLU A 132 -8.43 -6.23 -3.94
C GLU A 132 -8.35 -4.77 -4.42
N GLY A 133 -9.41 -4.27 -5.06
CA GLY A 133 -9.49 -2.90 -5.57
C GLY A 133 -9.79 -2.82 -7.08
N PRO A 134 -9.56 -1.66 -7.72
CA PRO A 134 -8.86 -0.49 -7.19
C PRO A 134 -9.69 0.32 -6.18
N GLN A 135 -9.03 0.82 -5.13
CA GLN A 135 -9.64 1.69 -4.12
C GLN A 135 -8.57 2.43 -3.29
N THR A 136 -8.82 3.69 -2.98
CA THR A 136 -7.98 4.50 -2.08
C THR A 136 -8.14 4.07 -0.62
N TRP A 137 -7.27 4.56 0.27
CA TRP A 137 -7.37 4.38 1.73
C TRP A 137 -8.76 4.75 2.25
N ASP A 138 -9.27 5.93 1.86
CA ASP A 138 -10.56 6.42 2.33
C ASP A 138 -11.72 5.58 1.78
N GLN A 139 -11.67 5.19 0.50
CA GLN A 139 -12.68 4.31 -0.09
C GLN A 139 -12.73 2.95 0.62
N ARG A 140 -11.57 2.35 0.90
CA ARG A 140 -11.47 1.08 1.64
C ARG A 140 -12.05 1.22 3.05
N LYS A 141 -11.72 2.31 3.76
CA LYS A 141 -12.27 2.62 5.09
C LYS A 141 -13.80 2.74 5.05
N TRP A 142 -14.36 3.45 4.07
CA TRP A 142 -15.81 3.59 3.92
C TRP A 142 -16.52 2.28 3.59
N GLN A 143 -15.96 1.47 2.67
CA GLN A 143 -16.50 0.15 2.35
C GLN A 143 -16.56 -0.75 3.59
N ARG A 144 -15.54 -0.71 4.46
CA ARG A 144 -15.54 -1.45 5.72
C ARG A 144 -16.66 -0.99 6.66
N ILE A 145 -16.81 0.33 6.83
CA ILE A 145 -17.88 0.90 7.67
C ILE A 145 -19.25 0.45 7.13
N ALA A 146 -19.44 0.51 5.81
CA ALA A 146 -20.68 0.05 5.17
C ALA A 146 -20.94 -1.44 5.41
N ARG A 147 -19.94 -2.31 5.23
CA ARG A 147 -20.05 -3.76 5.51
C ARG A 147 -20.35 -4.04 6.98
N SER A 148 -19.70 -3.33 7.89
CA SER A 148 -19.89 -3.50 9.34
C SER A 148 -21.32 -3.10 9.76
N ARG A 149 -21.88 -2.06 9.13
CA ARG A 149 -23.28 -1.66 9.35
C ARG A 149 -24.27 -2.66 8.76
N ALA A 150 -23.98 -3.23 7.59
CA ALA A 150 -24.83 -4.25 6.98
C ALA A 150 -24.85 -5.58 7.75
N LEU A 151 -23.78 -5.87 8.50
CA LEU A 151 -23.64 -7.05 9.35
C LEU A 151 -24.10 -6.82 10.80
N ALA A 152 -24.55 -5.62 11.17
CA ALA A 152 -25.15 -5.40 12.48
C ALA A 152 -26.42 -6.26 12.58
N PRO A 153 -26.49 -7.23 13.51
CA PRO A 153 -27.61 -8.13 13.58
C PRO A 153 -28.88 -7.36 13.95
N LEU A 154 -30.02 -7.81 13.41
CA LEU A 154 -31.40 -7.41 13.74
C LEU A 154 -31.74 -7.76 15.21
N VAL A 155 -30.90 -7.40 16.18
CA VAL A 155 -31.15 -7.56 17.61
C VAL A 155 -31.91 -6.35 18.09
N HIS A 156 -33.12 -6.14 17.55
CA HIS A 156 -34.08 -5.20 18.15
C HIS A 156 -35.53 -5.38 17.65
N LEU A 157 -35.96 -6.61 17.31
CA LEU A 157 -37.36 -6.84 16.91
C LEU A 157 -38.14 -7.89 17.72
N ASP A 158 -37.60 -8.39 18.85
CA ASP A 158 -38.34 -9.33 19.71
C ASP A 158 -38.78 -8.79 21.09
N GLU A 159 -38.42 -7.55 21.48
CA GLU A 159 -38.86 -7.01 22.78
C GLU A 159 -40.21 -6.26 22.75
N ALA A 160 -40.81 -6.05 21.57
CA ALA A 160 -42.09 -5.33 21.45
C ALA A 160 -43.35 -6.23 21.52
N ARG A 161 -43.22 -7.55 21.75
CA ARG A 161 -44.37 -8.48 21.85
C ARG A 161 -44.54 -9.17 23.20
N ALA A 162 -43.78 -8.78 24.22
CA ALA A 162 -43.88 -9.34 25.58
C ALA A 162 -44.35 -8.32 26.64
N GLY A 163 -44.95 -7.20 26.24
CA GLY A 163 -45.62 -6.26 27.15
C GLY A 163 -47.14 -6.48 27.11
N ARG A 164 -47.64 -7.28 28.05
CA ARG A 164 -49.06 -7.40 28.40
C ARG A 164 -49.60 -6.09 28.95
#